data_AF-A0A1L8N203-F1
#
_entry.id   AF-A0A1L8N203-F1
#
_cell.length_a   1.000
_cell.length_b   1.000
_cell.length_c   1.000
_cell.angle_alpha   90.00
_cell.angle_beta   90.00
_cell.angle_gamma   90.00
#
_symmetry.space_group_name_H-M   'P 1'
#
loop_
_entity.id
_entity.type
_entity.pdbx_description
1 polymer ?
#
loop_
_entity_poly.entity_id
_entity_poly.type
_entity_poly.pdbx_seq_one_letter_code
_entity_poly.pdbx_strand_id
1 'polypeptide(L)'
;METKEPVSVENFEDSVKTASPMPLSGLKKTKSSYDYFKELGDKVLASLKNDTSPLLPNKDGFVDLQPAYNINSNEKAEGLTQIMLLTKAAELGVPSKGFVTFETLQKAQKAGVECKLAKGSKGVVIPVVDSKNWGEIKFKNTWFSISQVENAENLIAYCKQKMTEQYQKDVDYINEKHPNSEYAAKKNPAERVMEKANEKVIPLNEKTTEPFQYIAQVLNAVQSGRKLFVTPEQAEAFKSAAVAKLSAEIKPGKPDLLAIKKICDPAERLYLKSKENLQKYYEKKKDVEQSAAKKPRTREPSYERGM
;
A
#
# COMPACT_ATOMS: atom_id res chain seq x y z
N MET A 1 36.38 12.29 -40.13
CA MET A 1 35.15 11.77 -39.50
C MET A 1 35.50 10.40 -38.95
N GLU A 2 35.84 10.32 -37.66
CA GLU A 2 36.17 9.04 -37.03
C GLU A 2 34.87 8.34 -36.61
N THR A 3 34.64 7.18 -37.20
CA THR A 3 33.57 6.25 -36.84
C THR A 3 33.87 5.65 -35.47
N LYS A 4 33.06 6.01 -34.46
CA LYS A 4 33.06 5.33 -33.16
C LYS A 4 32.41 3.96 -33.33
N GLU A 5 33.21 2.90 -33.27
CA GLU A 5 32.69 1.54 -33.16
C GLU A 5 32.01 1.33 -31.80
N PRO A 6 30.87 0.61 -31.75
CA PRO A 6 30.18 0.33 -30.50
C PRO A 6 30.95 -0.72 -29.69
N VAL A 7 31.37 -0.34 -28.49
CA VAL A 7 32.01 -1.24 -27.54
C VAL A 7 30.97 -2.24 -27.02
N SER A 8 31.27 -3.55 -27.09
CA SER A 8 30.40 -4.59 -26.56
C SER A 8 30.30 -4.50 -25.04
N VAL A 9 29.16 -4.89 -24.48
CA VAL A 9 28.88 -4.86 -23.02
C VAL A 9 29.92 -5.64 -22.21
N GLU A 10 30.46 -6.71 -22.79
CA GLU A 10 31.50 -7.55 -22.19
C GLU A 10 32.83 -6.79 -22.02
N ASN A 11 33.19 -5.94 -22.99
CA ASN A 11 34.40 -5.10 -22.90
C ASN A 11 34.23 -3.93 -21.91
N PHE A 12 32.99 -3.53 -21.60
CA PHE A 12 32.70 -2.50 -20.59
C PHE A 12 32.80 -3.06 -19.16
N GLU A 13 32.37 -4.29 -18.92
CA GLU A 13 32.46 -4.91 -17.59
C GLU A 13 33.91 -5.23 -17.17
N ASP A 14 34.78 -5.61 -18.12
CA ASP A 14 36.17 -5.94 -17.81
C ASP A 14 37.08 -4.69 -17.69
N SER A 15 36.72 -3.58 -18.34
CA SER A 15 37.40 -2.28 -18.14
C SER A 15 37.06 -1.62 -16.81
N VAL A 16 35.87 -1.87 -16.24
CA VAL A 16 35.51 -1.42 -14.89
C VAL A 16 36.22 -2.24 -13.80
N LYS A 17 36.51 -3.52 -14.04
CA LYS A 17 37.24 -4.39 -13.08
C LYS A 17 38.73 -4.07 -13.01
N THR A 18 39.33 -3.57 -14.08
CA THR A 18 40.79 -3.33 -14.18
C THR A 18 41.21 -1.91 -13.80
N ALA A 19 40.27 -0.95 -13.72
CA ALA A 19 40.56 0.47 -13.48
C ALA A 19 40.47 0.93 -12.00
N SER A 20 40.27 0.04 -11.02
CA SER A 20 40.23 0.42 -9.59
C SER A 20 41.36 -0.24 -8.78
N PRO A 21 42.35 0.53 -8.30
CA PRO A 21 43.50 0.01 -7.56
C PRO A 21 43.20 -0.15 -6.06
N MET A 22 42.02 -0.65 -5.68
CA MET A 22 41.75 -1.01 -4.29
C MET A 22 40.84 -2.24 -4.18
N PRO A 23 41.17 -3.19 -3.29
CA PRO A 23 40.35 -4.37 -3.06
C PRO A 23 39.05 -3.93 -2.39
N LEU A 24 37.92 -4.03 -3.11
CA LEU A 24 36.56 -3.82 -2.59
C LEU A 24 36.11 -4.96 -1.64
N SER A 25 37.04 -5.56 -0.89
CA SER A 25 36.73 -6.49 0.20
C SER A 25 36.41 -5.68 1.46
N GLY A 26 35.19 -5.16 1.56
CA GLY A 26 34.75 -4.50 2.80
C GLY A 26 33.44 -3.74 2.78
N LEU A 27 32.90 -3.37 1.62
CA LEU A 27 31.58 -2.74 1.55
C LEU A 27 30.49 -3.81 1.71
N LYS A 28 29.82 -3.83 2.87
CA LYS A 28 28.54 -4.53 3.04
C LYS A 28 27.67 -4.19 1.83
N LYS A 29 27.41 -5.16 0.94
CA LYS A 29 26.51 -4.98 -0.20
C LYS A 29 25.20 -4.41 0.33
N THR A 30 24.98 -3.13 0.09
CA THR A 30 23.73 -2.47 0.44
C THR A 30 22.67 -3.07 -0.49
N LYS A 31 21.66 -3.76 0.08
CA LYS A 31 20.55 -4.32 -0.71
C LYS A 31 20.02 -3.24 -1.66
N SER A 32 20.01 -3.54 -2.95
CA SER A 32 19.49 -2.69 -4.02
C SER A 32 17.95 -2.75 -4.06
N SER A 33 17.30 -1.86 -4.82
CA SER A 33 15.86 -1.95 -5.06
C SER A 33 15.47 -3.25 -5.79
N TYR A 34 16.36 -3.76 -6.64
CA TYR A 34 16.19 -5.05 -7.33
C TYR A 34 16.13 -6.22 -6.35
N ASP A 35 17.02 -6.25 -5.35
CA ASP A 35 17.01 -7.30 -4.31
C ASP A 35 15.70 -7.28 -3.52
N TYR A 36 15.14 -6.10 -3.31
CA TYR A 36 13.85 -5.93 -2.64
C TYR A 36 12.68 -6.47 -3.47
N PHE A 37 12.58 -6.07 -4.75
CA PHE A 37 11.50 -6.56 -5.61
C PHE A 37 11.62 -8.06 -5.86
N LYS A 38 12.84 -8.60 -5.94
CA LYS A 38 13.06 -10.04 -5.98
C LYS A 38 12.54 -10.72 -4.71
N GLU A 39 12.98 -10.27 -3.53
CA GLU A 39 12.52 -10.84 -2.25
C GLU A 39 10.99 -10.78 -2.12
N LEU A 40 10.39 -9.70 -2.63
CA LEU A 40 8.93 -9.58 -2.68
C LEU A 40 8.30 -10.59 -3.63
N GLY A 41 8.79 -10.67 -4.86
CA GLY A 41 8.31 -11.63 -5.85
C GLY A 41 8.39 -13.05 -5.34
N ASP A 42 9.50 -13.42 -4.71
CA ASP A 42 9.73 -14.73 -4.10
C ASP A 42 8.71 -15.02 -2.97
N LYS A 43 8.44 -14.04 -2.10
CA LYS A 43 7.45 -14.20 -1.02
C LYS A 43 6.02 -14.33 -1.52
N VAL A 44 5.63 -13.50 -2.49
CA VAL A 44 4.29 -13.56 -3.09
C VAL A 44 4.12 -14.87 -3.87
N LEU A 45 5.14 -15.29 -4.62
CA LEU A 45 5.14 -16.57 -5.32
C LEU A 45 4.98 -17.74 -4.33
N ALA A 46 5.74 -17.73 -3.23
CA ALA A 46 5.65 -18.76 -2.20
C ALA A 46 4.27 -18.78 -1.53
N SER A 47 3.70 -17.63 -1.19
CA SER A 47 2.38 -17.57 -0.56
C SER A 47 1.26 -18.00 -1.51
N LEU A 48 1.36 -17.67 -2.80
CA LEU A 48 0.41 -18.15 -3.82
C LEU A 48 0.50 -19.67 -3.99
N LYS A 49 1.70 -20.24 -4.05
CA LYS A 49 1.89 -21.69 -4.16
C LYS A 49 1.38 -22.47 -2.95
N ASN A 50 1.45 -21.87 -1.76
CA ASN A 50 1.04 -22.49 -0.50
C ASN A 50 -0.41 -22.16 -0.10
N ASP A 51 -1.19 -21.48 -0.95
CA ASP A 51 -2.57 -21.07 -0.67
C ASP A 51 -2.72 -20.20 0.60
N THR A 52 -1.66 -19.46 0.96
CA THR A 52 -1.64 -18.54 2.11
C THR A 52 -1.58 -17.07 1.70
N SER A 53 -1.60 -16.78 0.39
CA SER A 53 -1.55 -15.41 -0.11
C SER A 53 -2.78 -14.63 0.34
N PRO A 54 -2.61 -13.40 0.88
CA PRO A 54 -3.74 -12.53 1.23
C PRO A 54 -4.52 -12.04 0.01
N LEU A 55 -4.03 -12.34 -1.21
CA LEU A 55 -4.72 -12.02 -2.46
C LEU A 55 -5.73 -13.11 -2.87
N LEU A 56 -5.68 -14.28 -2.24
CA LEU A 56 -6.62 -15.38 -2.51
C LEU A 56 -7.85 -15.26 -1.59
N PRO A 57 -9.03 -15.70 -2.05
CA PRO A 57 -10.20 -15.76 -1.18
C PRO A 57 -10.03 -16.84 -0.11
N ASN A 58 -10.66 -16.62 1.03
CA ASN A 58 -10.88 -17.64 2.05
C ASN A 58 -11.88 -18.69 1.54
N LYS A 59 -12.12 -19.74 2.34
CA LYS A 59 -13.06 -20.84 2.01
C LYS A 59 -14.50 -20.37 1.74
N ASP A 60 -14.87 -19.18 2.20
CA ASP A 60 -16.17 -18.55 1.97
C ASP A 60 -16.25 -17.77 0.65
N GLY A 61 -15.17 -17.76 -0.15
CA GLY A 61 -15.09 -17.05 -1.43
C GLY A 61 -14.74 -15.56 -1.28
N PHE A 62 -14.41 -15.07 -0.08
CA PHE A 62 -14.09 -13.67 0.15
C PHE A 62 -12.61 -13.45 0.44
N VAL A 63 -12.03 -12.43 -0.19
CA VAL A 63 -10.65 -11.99 0.09
C VAL A 63 -10.60 -11.27 1.45
N ASP A 64 -9.54 -11.49 2.24
CA ASP A 64 -9.27 -10.71 3.44
C ASP A 64 -8.82 -9.29 3.06
N LEU A 65 -9.72 -8.33 3.24
CA LEU A 65 -9.55 -6.95 2.80
C LEU A 65 -9.33 -5.98 3.96
N GLN A 66 -8.93 -6.49 5.13
CA GLN A 66 -8.51 -5.61 6.23
C GLN A 66 -7.27 -4.82 5.80
N PRO A 67 -7.26 -3.48 5.96
CA PRO A 67 -6.13 -2.67 5.52
C PRO A 67 -4.93 -2.89 6.44
N ALA A 68 -3.72 -2.93 5.87
CA ALA A 68 -2.53 -2.79 6.67
C ALA A 68 -2.38 -1.31 7.00
N TYR A 69 -1.99 -0.97 8.23
CA TYR A 69 -1.96 0.41 8.65
C TYR A 69 -0.80 0.69 9.60
N ASN A 70 -0.36 1.94 9.62
CA ASN A 70 0.63 2.41 10.58
C ASN A 70 -0.06 2.78 11.89
N ILE A 71 0.27 2.11 13.00
CA ILE A 71 -0.34 2.41 14.30
C ILE A 71 0.01 3.80 14.83
N ASN A 72 1.12 4.39 14.36
CA ASN A 72 1.60 5.69 14.80
C ASN A 72 0.79 6.86 14.24
N SER A 73 0.32 6.75 13.00
CA SER A 73 -0.49 7.78 12.35
C SER A 73 -1.95 7.38 12.18
N ASN A 74 -2.26 6.11 12.41
CA ASN A 74 -3.54 5.50 12.07
C ASN A 74 -3.93 5.84 10.62
N GLU A 75 -3.03 5.49 9.70
CA GLU A 75 -3.21 5.64 8.25
C GLU A 75 -3.01 4.30 7.56
N LYS A 76 -3.88 4.01 6.60
CA LYS A 76 -3.78 2.82 5.76
C LYS A 76 -2.52 2.90 4.89
N ALA A 77 -1.83 1.79 4.73
CA ALA A 77 -0.87 1.64 3.66
C ALA A 77 -1.60 1.66 2.31
N GLU A 78 -0.93 2.20 1.29
CA GLU A 78 -1.46 2.24 -0.08
C GLU A 78 -0.57 1.42 -1.03
N GLY A 79 -1.14 1.06 -2.19
CA GLY A 79 -0.40 0.49 -3.32
C GLY A 79 0.36 -0.80 -2.97
N LEU A 80 1.59 -0.89 -3.46
CA LEU A 80 2.44 -2.07 -3.25
C LEU A 80 2.72 -2.33 -1.77
N THR A 81 2.93 -1.28 -0.99
CA THR A 81 3.20 -1.38 0.45
C THR A 81 2.10 -2.14 1.18
N GLN A 82 0.83 -1.87 0.84
CA GLN A 82 -0.32 -2.59 1.37
C GLN A 82 -0.21 -4.10 1.13
N ILE A 83 0.07 -4.52 -0.12
CA ILE A 83 0.23 -5.95 -0.49
C ILE A 83 1.35 -6.60 0.32
N MET A 84 2.46 -5.87 0.52
CA MET A 84 3.62 -6.37 1.23
C MET A 84 3.37 -6.61 2.71
N LEU A 85 2.75 -5.63 3.36
CA LEU A 85 2.41 -5.72 4.77
C LEU A 85 1.36 -6.81 4.99
N LEU A 86 0.36 -6.93 4.12
CA LEU A 86 -0.61 -8.03 4.19
C LEU A 86 0.05 -9.40 3.97
N THR A 87 0.97 -9.52 3.02
CA THR A 87 1.71 -10.77 2.78
C THR A 87 2.53 -11.15 4.01
N LYS A 88 3.15 -10.17 4.68
CA LYS A 88 3.86 -10.41 5.93
C LYS A 88 2.93 -10.82 7.07
N ALA A 89 1.77 -10.18 7.21
CA ALA A 89 0.80 -10.55 8.23
C ALA A 89 0.30 -11.99 8.03
N ALA A 90 0.05 -12.39 6.78
CA ALA A 90 -0.31 -13.76 6.42
C ALA A 90 0.82 -14.75 6.71
N GLU A 91 2.07 -14.42 6.37
CA GLU A 91 3.26 -15.23 6.70
C GLU A 91 3.38 -15.48 8.22
N LEU A 92 3.06 -14.48 9.03
CA LEU A 92 3.09 -14.58 10.50
C LEU A 92 1.84 -15.24 11.09
N GLY A 93 0.79 -15.50 10.29
CA GLY A 93 -0.48 -16.05 10.76
C GLY A 93 -1.21 -15.14 11.76
N VAL A 94 -1.01 -13.82 11.68
CA VAL A 94 -1.51 -12.88 12.69
C VAL A 94 -2.80 -12.20 12.24
N PRO A 95 -3.77 -12.01 13.16
CA PRO A 95 -5.06 -11.42 12.82
C PRO A 95 -4.95 -9.91 12.57
N SER A 96 -4.14 -9.20 13.36
CA SER A 96 -4.00 -7.75 13.19
C SER A 96 -3.12 -7.39 12.00
N LYS A 97 -3.56 -6.37 11.27
CA LYS A 97 -2.80 -5.76 10.17
C LYS A 97 -2.14 -4.44 10.58
N GLY A 98 -2.00 -4.19 11.88
CA GLY A 98 -1.27 -3.06 12.42
C GLY A 98 0.25 -3.24 12.33
N PHE A 99 0.94 -2.19 11.89
CA PHE A 99 2.39 -2.16 11.79
C PHE A 99 2.98 -0.91 12.44
N VAL A 100 4.24 -1.02 12.87
CA VAL A 100 5.01 0.06 13.49
C VAL A 100 6.42 0.11 12.93
N THR A 101 7.00 1.31 12.88
CA THR A 101 8.41 1.47 12.50
C THR A 101 9.31 1.29 13.71
N PHE A 102 10.57 0.93 13.47
CA PHE A 102 11.57 0.86 14.54
C PHE A 102 11.76 2.21 15.24
N GLU A 103 11.67 3.32 14.50
CA GLU A 103 11.81 4.66 15.04
C GLU A 103 10.69 5.00 16.03
N THR A 104 9.45 4.66 15.71
CA THR A 104 8.31 4.85 16.63
C THR A 104 8.51 4.05 17.91
N LEU A 105 8.97 2.80 17.80
CA LEU A 105 9.25 1.96 18.96
C LEU A 105 10.35 2.57 19.84
N GLN A 106 11.44 3.08 19.25
CA GLN A 106 12.49 3.78 19.99
C GLN A 106 11.99 5.07 20.67
N LYS A 107 11.13 5.84 20.01
CA LYS A 107 10.52 7.05 20.58
C LYS A 107 9.66 6.72 21.79
N ALA A 108 8.85 5.66 21.72
CA ALA A 108 8.06 5.19 22.84
C ALA A 108 8.94 4.73 24.02
N GLN A 109 9.98 3.94 23.75
CA GLN A 109 10.93 3.50 24.78
C GLN A 109 11.64 4.68 25.48
N LYS A 110 12.08 5.68 24.72
CA LYS A 110 12.68 6.92 25.27
C LYS A 110 11.71 7.72 26.12
N ALA A 111 10.40 7.59 25.86
CA ALA A 111 9.34 8.20 26.65
C ALA A 111 8.93 7.35 27.88
N GLY A 112 9.65 6.27 28.18
CA GLY A 112 9.38 5.40 29.32
C GLY A 112 8.31 4.34 29.09
N VAL A 113 7.85 4.15 27.84
CA VAL A 113 6.86 3.11 27.52
C VAL A 113 7.55 1.74 27.52
N GLU A 114 7.07 0.84 28.36
CA GLU A 114 7.53 -0.54 28.38
C GLU A 114 7.00 -1.29 27.15
N CYS A 115 7.77 -1.25 26.07
CA CYS A 115 7.55 -2.02 24.85
C CYS A 115 8.90 -2.41 24.24
N LYS A 116 8.99 -3.60 23.63
CA LYS A 116 10.22 -4.03 22.95
C LYS A 116 9.90 -4.99 21.82
N LEU A 117 10.73 -4.98 20.78
CA LEU A 117 10.59 -5.94 19.70
C LEU A 117 11.07 -7.32 20.17
N ALA A 118 10.26 -8.37 19.96
CA ALA A 118 10.62 -9.73 20.33
C ALA A 118 11.92 -10.16 19.63
N LYS A 119 12.78 -10.88 20.34
CA LYS A 119 14.10 -11.30 19.83
C LYS A 119 13.95 -12.15 18.56
N GLY A 120 14.71 -11.82 17.52
CA GLY A 120 14.67 -12.53 16.23
C GLY A 120 13.57 -12.06 15.27
N SER A 121 12.77 -11.05 15.66
CA SER A 121 11.75 -10.47 14.79
C SER A 121 12.34 -9.90 13.50
N LYS A 122 11.71 -10.25 12.38
CA LYS A 122 12.05 -9.77 11.04
C LYS A 122 10.93 -8.87 10.51
N GLY A 123 11.25 -7.61 10.28
CA GLY A 123 10.33 -6.64 9.69
C GLY A 123 10.35 -6.66 8.17
N VAL A 124 9.47 -5.87 7.57
CA VAL A 124 9.41 -5.59 6.14
C VAL A 124 10.14 -4.27 5.90
N VAL A 125 11.17 -4.30 5.07
CA VAL A 125 11.88 -3.09 4.66
C VAL A 125 11.12 -2.46 3.51
N ILE A 126 10.57 -1.27 3.68
CA ILE A 126 9.93 -0.52 2.60
C ILE A 126 10.95 0.50 2.07
N PRO A 127 11.48 0.31 0.84
CA PRO A 127 12.38 1.27 0.23
C PRO A 127 11.58 2.43 -0.36
N VAL A 128 12.06 3.64 -0.13
CA VAL A 128 11.65 4.78 -0.93
C VAL A 128 12.69 4.97 -2.02
N VAL A 129 12.26 4.79 -3.27
CA VAL A 129 13.11 4.79 -4.46
C VAL A 129 12.84 6.06 -5.24
N ASP A 130 13.89 6.63 -5.85
CA ASP A 130 13.67 7.65 -6.87
C ASP A 130 13.07 6.99 -8.13
N SER A 131 11.92 7.48 -8.60
CA SER A 131 11.32 6.98 -9.83
C SER A 131 12.21 7.20 -11.06
N LYS A 132 13.17 8.14 -10.98
CA LYS A 132 14.16 8.43 -12.04
C LYS A 132 15.44 7.61 -11.91
N ASN A 133 15.84 7.19 -10.70
CA ASN A 133 17.06 6.41 -10.47
C ASN A 133 16.80 5.22 -9.53
N TRP A 134 16.63 4.04 -10.14
CA TRP A 134 16.24 2.82 -9.46
C TRP A 134 17.40 2.15 -8.72
N GLY A 135 18.66 2.50 -9.03
CA GLY A 135 19.81 2.02 -8.28
C GLY A 135 19.89 2.58 -6.85
N GLU A 136 19.17 3.67 -6.59
CA GLU A 136 19.31 4.46 -5.37
C GLU A 136 18.05 4.38 -4.49
N ILE A 137 18.22 3.77 -3.32
CA ILE A 137 17.20 3.79 -2.28
C ILE A 137 17.46 5.03 -1.43
N LYS A 138 16.54 6.01 -1.48
CA LYS A 138 16.64 7.27 -0.73
C LYS A 138 16.60 7.03 0.77
N PHE A 139 15.71 6.16 1.22
CA PHE A 139 15.70 5.68 2.59
C PHE A 139 14.99 4.33 2.71
N LYS A 140 15.31 3.60 3.78
CA LYS A 140 14.72 2.30 4.13
C LYS A 140 13.93 2.48 5.42
N ASN A 141 12.63 2.25 5.38
CA ASN A 141 11.82 2.24 6.59
C ASN A 141 11.43 0.79 6.90
N THR A 142 11.81 0.28 8.07
CA THR A 142 11.50 -1.11 8.44
C THR A 142 10.27 -1.15 9.33
N TRP A 143 9.25 -1.84 8.86
CA TRP A 143 7.95 -1.98 9.52
C TRP A 143 7.85 -3.36 10.15
N PHE A 144 7.41 -3.42 11.40
CA PHE A 144 7.19 -4.64 12.17
C PHE A 144 5.71 -4.77 12.46
N SER A 145 5.19 -5.99 12.41
CA SER A 145 3.81 -6.23 12.83
C SER A 145 3.73 -6.00 14.34
N ILE A 146 2.61 -5.45 14.81
CA ILE A 146 2.41 -5.24 16.26
C ILE A 146 2.45 -6.54 17.06
N SER A 147 2.13 -7.68 16.45
CA SER A 147 2.23 -9.00 17.08
C SER A 147 3.68 -9.40 17.42
N GLN A 148 4.66 -8.74 16.82
CA GLN A 148 6.08 -8.94 17.08
C GLN A 148 6.60 -8.04 18.22
N VAL A 149 5.75 -7.20 18.80
CA VAL A 149 6.10 -6.27 19.89
C VAL A 149 5.59 -6.83 21.21
N GLU A 150 6.50 -7.03 22.16
CA GLU A 150 6.15 -7.33 23.55
C GLU A 150 5.54 -6.08 24.20
N ASN A 151 4.45 -6.27 24.94
CA ASN A 151 3.62 -5.20 25.50
C ASN A 151 3.08 -4.23 24.42
N ALA A 152 2.63 -4.77 23.28
CA ALA A 152 2.09 -3.98 22.17
C ALA A 152 0.95 -3.03 22.57
N GLU A 153 0.14 -3.40 23.56
CA GLU A 153 -0.96 -2.56 24.05
C GLU A 153 -0.47 -1.21 24.60
N ASN A 154 0.64 -1.21 25.33
CA ASN A 154 1.28 0.03 25.85
C ASN A 154 1.74 0.93 24.70
N LEU A 155 2.33 0.33 23.67
CA LEU A 155 2.77 1.06 22.48
C LEU A 155 1.57 1.65 21.71
N ILE A 156 0.49 0.88 21.55
CA ILE A 156 -0.74 1.35 20.90
C ILE A 156 -1.36 2.51 21.69
N ALA A 157 -1.43 2.42 23.02
CA ALA A 157 -1.92 3.50 23.87
C ALA A 157 -1.08 4.77 23.74
N TYR A 158 0.25 4.63 23.77
CA TYR A 158 1.18 5.74 23.55
C TYR A 158 0.97 6.41 22.18
N CYS A 159 0.87 5.63 21.10
CA CYS A 159 0.62 6.16 19.76
C CYS A 159 -0.73 6.90 19.69
N LYS A 160 -1.80 6.36 20.28
CA LYS A 160 -3.13 7.01 20.34
C LYS A 160 -3.09 8.33 21.10
N GLN A 161 -2.38 8.38 22.23
CA GLN A 161 -2.19 9.60 22.99
C GLN A 161 -1.46 10.66 22.14
N LYS A 162 -0.33 10.30 21.50
CA LYS A 162 0.45 11.23 20.67
C LYS A 162 -0.34 11.75 19.47
N MET A 163 -1.13 10.90 18.82
CA MET A 163 -2.04 11.31 17.75
C MET A 163 -3.08 12.32 18.23
N THR A 164 -3.66 12.08 19.41
CA THR A 164 -4.67 12.99 19.99
C THR A 164 -4.06 14.34 20.37
N GLU A 165 -2.88 14.33 20.99
CA GLU A 165 -2.12 15.54 21.33
C GLU A 165 -1.81 16.37 20.07
N GLN A 166 -1.35 15.72 18.99
CA GLN A 166 -1.06 16.41 17.74
C GLN A 166 -2.32 16.96 17.07
N TYR A 167 -3.41 16.18 17.06
CA TYR A 167 -4.68 16.62 16.51
C TYR A 167 -5.21 17.88 17.23
N GLN A 168 -5.13 17.92 18.56
CA GLN A 168 -5.55 19.11 19.31
C GLN A 168 -4.72 20.33 18.95
N LYS A 169 -3.39 20.19 18.85
CA LYS A 169 -2.50 21.28 18.42
C LYS A 169 -2.83 21.80 17.02
N ASP A 170 -3.15 20.88 16.09
CA ASP A 170 -3.52 21.26 14.72
C ASP A 170 -4.86 22.02 14.71
N VAL A 171 -5.84 21.58 15.50
CA VAL A 171 -7.13 22.27 15.65
C VAL A 171 -6.94 23.66 16.23
N ASP A 172 -6.15 23.80 17.30
CA ASP A 172 -5.88 25.09 17.94
C ASP A 172 -5.19 26.06 16.97
N TYR A 173 -4.15 25.59 16.26
CA TYR A 173 -3.45 26.38 15.24
C TYR A 173 -4.37 26.84 14.12
N ILE A 174 -5.25 25.96 13.64
CA ILE A 174 -6.17 26.27 12.55
C ILE A 174 -7.27 27.22 13.01
N ASN A 175 -7.80 27.07 14.22
CA ASN A 175 -8.75 28.01 14.79
C ASN A 175 -8.15 29.42 14.94
N GLU A 176 -6.85 29.51 15.28
CA GLU A 176 -6.13 30.78 15.40
C GLU A 176 -5.83 31.44 14.05
N LYS A 177 -5.32 30.67 13.06
CA LYS A 177 -4.83 31.22 11.78
C LYS A 177 -5.85 31.20 10.65
N HIS A 178 -6.83 30.30 10.72
CA HIS A 178 -7.82 30.03 9.68
C HIS A 178 -9.21 29.76 10.30
N PRO A 179 -9.83 30.74 10.99
CA PRO A 179 -11.06 30.55 11.76
C PRO A 179 -12.27 30.11 10.93
N ASN A 180 -12.25 30.31 9.61
CA ASN A 180 -13.30 29.87 8.68
C ASN A 180 -13.04 28.49 8.06
N SER A 181 -12.08 27.73 8.59
CA SER A 181 -11.71 26.41 8.07
C SER A 181 -12.67 25.31 8.57
N GLU A 182 -13.08 24.42 7.67
CA GLU A 182 -13.84 23.21 8.02
C GLU A 182 -12.99 22.12 8.69
N TYR A 183 -11.70 22.38 8.96
CA TYR A 183 -10.78 21.37 9.49
C TYR A 183 -11.24 20.77 10.82
N ALA A 184 -11.86 21.57 11.70
CA ALA A 184 -12.38 21.11 12.98
C ALA A 184 -13.47 20.02 12.85
N ALA A 185 -14.08 19.87 11.67
CA ALA A 185 -15.03 18.78 11.38
C ALA A 185 -14.35 17.43 11.10
N LYS A 186 -13.02 17.39 10.95
CA LYS A 186 -12.28 16.13 10.79
C LYS A 186 -12.25 15.37 12.11
N LYS A 187 -12.46 14.05 12.06
CA LYS A 187 -12.33 13.20 13.26
C LYS A 187 -10.88 12.99 13.66
N ASN A 188 -10.63 12.97 14.97
CA ASN A 188 -9.33 12.61 15.55
C ASN A 188 -8.84 11.28 14.94
N PRO A 189 -7.63 11.24 14.35
CA PRO A 189 -7.07 10.02 13.80
C PRO A 189 -7.04 8.85 14.79
N ALA A 190 -6.81 9.10 16.08
CA ALA A 190 -6.76 8.06 17.12
C ALA A 190 -8.09 7.29 17.30
N GLU A 191 -9.22 7.90 16.92
CA GLU A 191 -10.56 7.31 17.02
C GLU A 191 -10.95 6.47 15.81
N ARG A 192 -10.15 6.51 14.73
CA ARG A 192 -10.46 5.73 13.52
C ARG A 192 -10.26 4.25 13.79
N VAL A 193 -11.33 3.47 13.66
CA VAL A 193 -11.24 2.01 13.65
C VAL A 193 -10.83 1.57 12.24
N MET A 194 -9.63 0.98 12.12
CA MET A 194 -9.10 0.50 10.84
C MET A 194 -9.63 -0.87 10.46
N GLU A 195 -9.77 -1.74 11.46
CA GLU A 195 -10.28 -3.08 11.28
C GLU A 195 -11.81 -3.07 11.43
N LYS A 196 -12.51 -2.64 10.36
CA LYS A 196 -13.98 -2.65 10.32
C LYS A 196 -14.46 -3.83 9.50
N ALA A 197 -15.60 -4.41 9.91
CA ALA A 197 -16.28 -5.39 9.10
C ALA A 197 -16.69 -4.74 7.76
N ASN A 198 -16.28 -5.34 6.66
CA ASN A 198 -16.71 -4.91 5.33
C ASN A 198 -18.14 -5.44 5.10
N GLU A 199 -19.12 -4.56 4.91
CA GLU A 199 -20.54 -4.98 4.84
C GLU A 199 -21.03 -5.16 3.39
N LYS A 200 -20.49 -4.38 2.46
CA LYS A 200 -20.95 -4.37 1.06
C LYS A 200 -20.14 -5.34 0.20
N VAL A 201 -20.81 -6.35 -0.33
CA VAL A 201 -20.24 -7.33 -1.25
C VAL A 201 -20.14 -6.74 -2.66
N ILE A 202 -19.01 -6.98 -3.32
CA ILE A 202 -18.79 -6.75 -4.75
C ILE A 202 -18.22 -8.03 -5.37
N PRO A 203 -18.76 -8.52 -6.49
CA PRO A 203 -18.13 -9.61 -7.23
C PRO A 203 -16.89 -9.10 -7.97
N LEU A 204 -15.90 -9.98 -8.17
CA LEU A 204 -14.82 -9.73 -9.13
C LEU A 204 -15.41 -9.53 -10.52
N ASN A 205 -14.92 -8.53 -11.24
CA ASN A 205 -15.36 -8.25 -12.60
C ASN A 205 -15.07 -9.44 -13.53
N GLU A 206 -16.08 -9.91 -14.27
CA GLU A 206 -15.96 -11.03 -15.22
C GLU A 206 -14.93 -10.78 -16.33
N LYS A 207 -14.64 -9.52 -16.64
CA LYS A 207 -13.61 -9.13 -17.63
C LYS A 207 -12.18 -9.16 -17.06
N THR A 208 -11.99 -9.65 -15.84
CA THR A 208 -10.67 -9.77 -15.23
C THR A 208 -9.95 -10.97 -15.83
N THR A 209 -9.00 -10.69 -16.72
CA THR A 209 -8.22 -11.73 -17.41
C THR A 209 -6.76 -11.73 -16.98
N GLU A 210 -6.29 -10.63 -16.41
CA GLU A 210 -4.87 -10.42 -16.10
C GLU A 210 -4.61 -10.26 -14.60
N PRO A 211 -3.47 -10.78 -14.07
CA PRO A 211 -3.14 -10.68 -12.64
C PRO A 211 -3.16 -9.25 -12.07
N PHE A 212 -2.72 -8.27 -12.86
CA PHE A 212 -2.69 -6.88 -12.40
C PHE A 212 -4.10 -6.27 -12.27
N GLN A 213 -5.07 -6.71 -13.08
CA GLN A 213 -6.46 -6.26 -12.99
C GLN A 213 -7.15 -6.81 -11.73
N TYR A 214 -6.83 -8.07 -11.39
CA TYR A 214 -7.29 -8.70 -10.16
C TYR A 214 -6.75 -7.93 -8.94
N ILE A 215 -5.43 -7.70 -8.89
CA ILE A 215 -4.79 -6.98 -7.79
C ILE A 215 -5.33 -5.56 -7.67
N ALA A 216 -5.58 -4.85 -8.77
CA ALA A 216 -6.20 -3.52 -8.74
C ALA A 216 -7.59 -3.54 -8.08
N GLN A 217 -8.39 -4.57 -8.33
CA GLN A 217 -9.70 -4.73 -7.69
C GLN A 217 -9.60 -5.07 -6.22
N VAL A 218 -8.64 -5.91 -5.82
CA VAL A 218 -8.33 -6.16 -4.40
C VAL A 218 -7.96 -4.85 -3.70
N LEU A 219 -7.03 -4.07 -4.25
CA LEU A 219 -6.62 -2.78 -3.69
C LEU A 219 -7.78 -1.78 -3.58
N ASN A 220 -8.63 -1.71 -4.61
CA ASN A 220 -9.85 -0.90 -4.58
C ASN A 220 -10.82 -1.35 -3.47
N ALA A 221 -10.97 -2.67 -3.26
CA ALA A 221 -11.85 -3.23 -2.25
C ALA A 221 -11.34 -2.97 -0.82
N VAL A 222 -10.02 -3.11 -0.58
CA VAL A 222 -9.36 -2.71 0.68
C VAL A 222 -9.60 -1.23 0.98
N GLN A 223 -9.41 -0.36 -0.02
CA GLN A 223 -9.55 1.08 0.21
C GLN A 223 -10.99 1.49 0.49
N SER A 224 -11.93 0.90 -0.25
CA SER A 224 -13.37 1.22 -0.12
C SER A 224 -14.07 0.52 1.05
N GLY A 225 -13.40 -0.42 1.75
CA GLY A 225 -14.01 -1.18 2.84
C GLY A 225 -15.14 -2.11 2.38
N ARG A 226 -14.98 -2.70 1.18
CA ARG A 226 -15.94 -3.63 0.58
C ARG A 226 -15.45 -5.06 0.73
N LYS A 227 -16.34 -6.05 0.64
CA LYS A 227 -16.00 -7.48 0.52
C LYS A 227 -15.89 -7.83 -0.95
N LEU A 228 -14.76 -8.35 -1.40
CA LEU A 228 -14.58 -8.85 -2.76
C LEU A 228 -14.88 -10.35 -2.77
N PHE A 229 -15.93 -10.73 -3.48
CA PHE A 229 -16.27 -12.12 -3.74
C PHE A 229 -15.55 -12.60 -5.00
N VAL A 230 -14.88 -13.74 -4.92
CA VAL A 230 -14.09 -14.35 -5.98
C VAL A 230 -14.45 -15.82 -6.04
N THR A 231 -14.86 -16.31 -7.21
CA THR A 231 -15.17 -17.74 -7.37
C THR A 231 -13.89 -18.58 -7.36
N PRO A 232 -13.96 -19.88 -7.04
CA PRO A 232 -12.79 -20.76 -7.09
C PRO A 232 -12.08 -20.75 -8.45
N GLU A 233 -12.84 -20.71 -9.56
CA GLU A 233 -12.30 -20.67 -10.91
C GLU A 233 -11.55 -19.35 -11.18
N GLN A 234 -12.09 -18.22 -10.72
CA GLN A 234 -11.44 -16.92 -10.83
C GLN A 234 -10.16 -16.85 -10.00
N ALA A 235 -10.19 -17.39 -8.78
CA ALA A 235 -9.04 -17.46 -7.89
C ALA A 235 -7.93 -18.32 -8.50
N GLU A 236 -8.28 -19.48 -9.07
CA GLU A 236 -7.31 -20.39 -9.69
C GLU A 236 -6.73 -19.81 -10.99
N ALA A 237 -7.56 -19.19 -11.82
CA ALA A 237 -7.10 -18.49 -13.03
C ALA A 237 -6.10 -17.37 -12.67
N PHE A 238 -6.41 -16.57 -11.64
CA PHE A 238 -5.50 -15.57 -11.11
C PHE A 238 -4.20 -16.19 -10.58
N LYS A 239 -4.30 -17.21 -9.71
CA LYS A 239 -3.16 -17.90 -9.08
C LYS A 239 -2.23 -18.47 -10.15
N SER A 240 -2.76 -19.24 -11.08
CA SER A 240 -2.01 -19.85 -12.19
C SER A 240 -1.29 -18.81 -13.05
N ALA A 241 -1.99 -17.75 -13.47
CA ALA A 241 -1.40 -16.69 -14.29
C ALA A 241 -0.34 -15.87 -13.53
N ALA A 242 -0.57 -15.58 -12.24
CA ALA A 242 0.36 -14.86 -11.40
C ALA A 242 1.63 -15.68 -11.13
N VAL A 243 1.48 -16.97 -10.79
CA VAL A 243 2.59 -17.90 -10.59
C VAL A 243 3.44 -17.99 -11.85
N ALA A 244 2.82 -18.20 -13.02
CA ALA A 244 3.55 -18.30 -14.29
C ALA A 244 4.38 -17.05 -14.60
N LYS A 245 3.83 -15.85 -14.35
CA LYS A 245 4.56 -14.58 -14.54
C LYS A 245 5.69 -14.40 -13.53
N LEU A 246 5.44 -14.73 -12.25
CA LEU A 246 6.43 -14.58 -11.18
C LEU A 246 7.58 -15.59 -11.27
N SER A 247 7.33 -16.79 -11.81
CA SER A 247 8.36 -17.80 -12.05
C SER A 247 9.01 -17.71 -13.43
N ALA A 248 8.70 -16.68 -14.23
CA ALA A 248 9.24 -16.55 -15.58
C ALA A 248 10.75 -16.31 -15.56
N GLU A 249 11.45 -16.98 -16.48
CA GLU A 249 12.86 -16.75 -16.73
C GLU A 249 13.05 -15.95 -18.02
N ILE A 250 13.92 -14.93 -18.00
CA ILE A 250 14.22 -14.12 -19.20
C ILE A 250 15.10 -14.94 -20.16
N LYS A 251 15.95 -15.80 -19.60
CA LYS A 251 16.77 -16.81 -20.27
C LYS A 251 16.86 -18.03 -19.34
N PRO A 252 17.11 -19.25 -19.83
CA PRO A 252 17.28 -20.42 -18.97
C PRO A 252 18.24 -20.16 -17.80
N GLY A 253 17.77 -20.38 -16.57
CA GLY A 253 18.51 -20.14 -15.32
C GLY A 253 18.63 -18.68 -14.89
N LYS A 254 17.99 -17.73 -15.61
CA LYS A 254 17.98 -16.29 -15.29
C LYS A 254 16.55 -15.84 -14.97
N PRO A 255 16.15 -15.82 -13.68
CA PRO A 255 14.80 -15.41 -13.28
C PRO A 255 14.56 -13.93 -13.56
N ASP A 256 13.31 -13.58 -13.89
CA ASP A 256 12.88 -12.19 -14.04
C ASP A 256 12.73 -11.50 -12.67
N LEU A 257 13.80 -10.85 -12.22
CA LEU A 257 13.86 -10.15 -10.92
C LEU A 257 12.83 -9.02 -10.79
N LEU A 258 12.22 -8.56 -11.88
CA LEU A 258 11.23 -7.49 -11.90
C LEU A 258 9.81 -8.00 -12.20
N ALA A 259 9.58 -9.32 -12.24
CA ALA A 259 8.27 -9.88 -12.55
C ALA A 259 7.15 -9.32 -11.66
N ILE A 260 7.39 -9.22 -10.35
CA ILE A 260 6.40 -8.65 -9.42
C ILE A 260 6.06 -7.20 -9.76
N LYS A 261 7.05 -6.40 -10.16
CA LYS A 261 6.84 -5.00 -10.53
C LYS A 261 6.03 -4.87 -11.81
N LYS A 262 6.26 -5.75 -12.79
CA LYS A 262 5.46 -5.81 -14.03
C LYS A 262 3.98 -6.13 -13.76
N ILE A 263 3.68 -6.78 -12.63
CA ILE A 263 2.30 -7.04 -12.19
C ILE A 263 1.77 -5.88 -11.34
N CYS A 264 2.56 -5.38 -10.38
CA CYS A 264 2.10 -4.40 -9.41
C CYS A 264 2.02 -2.96 -9.95
N ASP A 265 2.94 -2.52 -10.82
CA ASP A 265 2.90 -1.16 -11.37
C ASP A 265 1.61 -0.90 -12.17
N PRO A 266 1.20 -1.78 -13.11
CA PRO A 266 -0.07 -1.59 -13.82
C PRO A 266 -1.27 -1.67 -12.88
N ALA A 267 -1.22 -2.54 -11.85
CA ALA A 267 -2.27 -2.66 -10.87
C ALA A 267 -2.44 -1.35 -10.07
N GLU A 268 -1.33 -0.76 -9.63
CA GLU A 268 -1.31 0.51 -8.92
C GLU A 268 -1.80 1.67 -9.79
N ARG A 269 -1.37 1.75 -11.05
CA ARG A 269 -1.89 2.76 -12.00
C ARG A 269 -3.40 2.65 -12.19
N LEU A 270 -3.93 1.42 -12.33
CA LEU A 270 -5.36 1.19 -12.43
C LEU A 270 -6.11 1.58 -11.15
N TYR A 271 -5.56 1.22 -10.00
CA TYR A 271 -6.08 1.61 -8.68
C TYR A 271 -6.13 3.13 -8.52
N LEU A 272 -5.04 3.84 -8.81
CA LEU A 272 -4.97 5.31 -8.70
C LEU A 272 -5.97 5.99 -9.65
N LYS A 273 -6.06 5.52 -10.90
CA LYS A 273 -7.06 6.02 -11.86
C LYS A 273 -8.49 5.79 -11.37
N SER A 274 -8.77 4.65 -10.76
CA SER A 274 -10.07 4.35 -10.14
C SER A 274 -10.37 5.30 -8.97
N LYS A 275 -9.39 5.54 -8.10
CA LYS A 275 -9.48 6.50 -6.98
C LYS A 275 -9.78 7.92 -7.47
N GLU A 276 -9.07 8.39 -8.48
CA GLU A 276 -9.31 9.71 -9.10
C GLU A 276 -10.72 9.82 -9.71
N ASN A 277 -11.17 8.79 -10.44
CA ASN A 277 -12.51 8.78 -11.03
C ASN A 277 -13.61 8.79 -9.97
N LEU A 278 -13.40 8.08 -8.86
CA LEU A 278 -14.32 8.06 -7.73
C LEU A 278 -14.40 9.44 -7.04
N GLN A 279 -13.26 10.11 -6.87
CA GLN A 279 -13.20 11.48 -6.35
C GLN A 279 -13.97 12.45 -7.24
N LYS A 280 -13.69 12.44 -8.55
CA LYS A 280 -14.42 13.26 -9.54
C LYS A 280 -15.93 13.00 -9.53
N TYR A 281 -16.34 11.75 -9.32
CA TYR A 281 -17.77 11.41 -9.20
C TYR A 281 -18.41 12.05 -7.95
N TYR A 282 -17.75 11.98 -6.79
CA TYR A 282 -18.27 12.59 -5.57
C TYR A 282 -18.26 14.11 -5.60
N GLU A 283 -17.25 14.73 -6.21
CA GLU A 283 -17.20 16.18 -6.43
C GLU A 283 -18.39 16.65 -7.27
N LYS A 284 -18.59 16.02 -8.45
CA LYS A 284 -19.76 16.32 -9.30
C LYS A 284 -21.09 16.12 -8.59
N LYS A 285 -21.20 15.07 -7.75
CA LYS A 285 -22.43 14.80 -7.00
C LYS A 285 -22.71 15.91 -5.97
N LYS A 286 -21.68 16.38 -5.25
CA LYS A 286 -21.80 17.51 -4.32
C LYS A 286 -22.18 18.81 -5.04
N ASP A 287 -21.61 19.07 -6.21
CA ASP A 287 -21.94 20.27 -7.00
C ASP A 287 -23.40 20.26 -7.48
N VAL A 288 -23.92 19.08 -7.86
CA VAL A 288 -25.33 18.90 -8.23
C VAL A 288 -26.26 19.08 -7.01
N GLU A 289 -25.90 18.53 -5.85
CA GLU A 289 -26.69 18.68 -4.62
C GLU A 289 -26.70 20.16 -4.12
N GLN A 290 -25.58 20.87 -4.22
CA GLN A 290 -25.48 22.28 -3.85
C GLN A 290 -26.21 23.22 -4.83
N SER A 291 -26.20 22.90 -6.13
CA SER A 291 -26.96 23.68 -7.13
C SER A 291 -28.47 23.42 -7.06
N ALA A 292 -28.90 22.23 -6.66
CA ALA A 292 -30.31 21.92 -6.39
C ALA A 292 -30.83 22.62 -5.12
N ALA A 293 -30.01 22.74 -4.06
CA ALA A 293 -30.39 23.42 -2.82
C ALA A 293 -30.53 24.96 -2.96
N LYS A 294 -29.95 25.59 -3.99
CA LYS A 294 -30.01 27.03 -4.24
C LYS A 294 -31.24 27.52 -5.03
N LYS A 295 -32.13 26.63 -5.50
CA LYS A 295 -33.38 27.04 -6.17
C LYS A 295 -34.59 26.85 -5.24
N PRO A 296 -35.04 27.87 -4.49
CA PRO A 296 -36.40 27.88 -3.99
C PRO A 296 -37.33 27.97 -5.22
N ARG A 297 -38.16 26.95 -5.43
CA ARG A 297 -39.27 27.02 -6.39
C ARG A 297 -40.32 28.00 -5.81
N THR A 298 -40.18 29.29 -6.09
CA THR A 298 -41.34 30.18 -6.08
C THR A 298 -42.17 29.85 -7.31
N ARG A 299 -43.18 28.98 -7.14
CA ARG A 299 -44.33 28.94 -8.05
C ARG A 299 -45.23 30.09 -7.64
N GLU A 300 -45.12 31.23 -8.31
CA GLU A 300 -46.20 32.21 -8.28
C GLU A 300 -47.43 31.60 -8.99
N PRO A 301 -48.63 31.65 -8.39
CA PRO A 301 -49.84 31.20 -9.07
C PRO A 301 -50.22 32.23 -10.14
N SER A 302 -50.13 31.81 -11.41
CA SER A 302 -50.59 32.59 -12.55
C SER A 302 -52.12 32.64 -12.58
N TYR A 303 -52.73 33.68 -12.01
CA TYR A 303 -54.06 34.10 -12.40
C TYR A 303 -53.91 35.23 -13.41
N GLU A 304 -54.17 34.93 -14.68
CA GLU A 304 -54.84 35.81 -15.63
C GLU A 304 -54.89 35.12 -17.00
N ARG A 305 -56.10 34.74 -17.42
CA ARG A 305 -56.75 35.31 -18.61
C ARG A 305 -58.13 34.70 -18.78
N GLY A 306 -59.13 35.58 -18.72
CA GLY A 306 -60.53 35.26 -18.95
C GLY A 306 -61.46 36.47 -18.80
N MET A 307 -61.09 37.62 -19.35
CA MET A 307 -61.98 38.55 -20.08
C MET A 307 -61.17 39.25 -21.16
#